data_AF-A0A956MKZ0-F1
#
_entry.id   AF-A0A956MKZ0-F1
#
_cell.length_a   1.000
_cell.length_b   1.000
_cell.length_c   1.000
_cell.angle_alpha   90.00
_cell.angle_beta   90.00
_cell.angle_gamma   90.00
#
_symmetry.space_group_name_H-M   'P 1'
#
loop_
_entity.id
_entity.type
_entity.pdbx_description
1 polymer ?
#
loop_
_entity_poly.entity_id
_entity_poly.type
_entity_poly.pdbx_seq_one_letter_code
_entity_poly.pdbx_strand_id
1 'polypeptide(L)'
;MNTTPSGPARTADLAYDSFYSAAIGGSVVALFFLALDSLRGDPLFTPSLLGSVIVGGMDAQSVSTVRLDMVAYYSILHFGVFGLLGFGLALLLDRLDGAARKASVSGFLCALVIEVVGSGGLLLIAPAAVGRIGLGWVLLANALTGAAMGLFLARAHEPGTRAVENQVPVTGGGRV
;
A
#
# COMPACT_ATOMS: atom_id res chain seq x y z
N MET A 1 -12.99 -11.24 -30.79
CA MET A 1 -12.05 -12.02 -29.97
C MET A 1 -10.95 -11.07 -29.53
N ASN A 2 -11.00 -10.57 -28.29
CA ASN A 2 -9.90 -9.78 -27.74
C ASN A 2 -8.79 -10.75 -27.33
N THR A 3 -7.66 -10.68 -28.00
CA THR A 3 -6.45 -11.39 -27.60
C THR A 3 -5.87 -10.68 -26.38
N THR A 4 -6.24 -11.15 -25.19
CA THR A 4 -5.55 -10.76 -23.96
C THR A 4 -4.07 -11.14 -24.12
N PRO A 5 -3.12 -10.20 -24.03
CA PRO A 5 -1.70 -10.52 -24.18
C PRO A 5 -1.30 -11.49 -23.05
N SER A 6 -0.96 -12.71 -23.42
CA SER A 6 -0.43 -13.74 -22.53
C SER A 6 1.07 -13.84 -22.78
N GLY A 7 1.85 -13.03 -22.04
CA GLY A 7 3.31 -12.98 -22.18
C GLY A 7 4.02 -12.26 -21.03
N PRO A 8 5.38 -12.29 -21.02
CA PRO A 8 6.24 -11.73 -19.96
C PRO A 8 5.97 -10.26 -19.60
N ALA A 9 5.43 -9.48 -20.54
CA ALA A 9 5.06 -8.08 -20.34
C ALA A 9 3.97 -7.92 -19.27
N ARG A 10 2.95 -8.79 -19.25
CA ARG A 10 1.83 -8.74 -18.28
C ARG A 10 2.29 -9.04 -16.86
N THR A 11 3.23 -9.96 -16.69
CA THR A 11 3.82 -10.27 -15.37
C THR A 11 4.73 -9.16 -14.87
N ALA A 12 5.46 -8.48 -15.78
CA ALA A 12 6.29 -7.33 -15.44
C ALA A 12 5.43 -6.14 -14.96
N ASP A 13 4.34 -5.84 -15.67
CA ASP A 13 3.39 -4.77 -15.28
C ASP A 13 2.77 -5.04 -13.91
N LEU A 14 2.35 -6.29 -13.67
CA LEU A 14 1.75 -6.67 -12.39
C LEU A 14 2.77 -6.61 -11.23
N ALA A 15 4.01 -7.01 -11.47
CA ALA A 15 5.08 -6.89 -10.48
C ALA A 15 5.42 -5.42 -10.18
N TYR A 16 5.43 -4.58 -11.21
CA TYR A 16 5.64 -3.14 -11.09
C TYR A 16 4.53 -2.48 -10.25
N ASP A 17 3.27 -2.76 -10.55
CA ASP A 17 2.11 -2.23 -9.82
C ASP A 17 2.10 -2.67 -8.36
N SER A 18 2.48 -3.93 -8.10
CA SER A 18 2.58 -4.49 -6.75
C SER A 18 3.68 -3.81 -5.94
N PHE A 19 4.85 -3.59 -6.55
CA PHE A 19 5.97 -2.93 -5.91
C PHE A 19 5.67 -1.46 -5.58
N TYR A 20 5.10 -0.72 -6.53
CA TYR A 20 4.75 0.68 -6.32
C TYR A 20 3.63 0.85 -5.29
N SER A 21 2.63 -0.03 -5.30
CA SER A 21 1.57 -0.04 -4.29
C SER A 21 2.14 -0.31 -2.90
N ALA A 22 3.10 -1.24 -2.78
CA ALA A 22 3.77 -1.53 -1.52
C ALA A 22 4.60 -0.35 -1.02
N ALA A 23 5.35 0.27 -1.93
CA ALA A 23 6.21 1.41 -1.62
C ALA A 23 5.37 2.61 -1.15
N ILE A 24 4.34 3.00 -1.91
CA ILE A 24 3.51 4.16 -1.57
C ILE A 24 2.70 3.88 -0.31
N GLY A 25 1.94 2.78 -0.30
CA GLY A 25 1.04 2.47 0.81
C GLY A 25 1.79 2.23 2.12
N GLY A 26 2.83 1.41 2.07
CA GLY A 26 3.64 1.08 3.23
C GLY A 26 4.38 2.29 3.80
N SER A 27 4.89 3.18 2.94
CA SER A 27 5.61 4.38 3.36
C SER A 27 4.70 5.42 4.00
N VAL A 28 3.46 5.59 3.52
CA VAL A 28 2.53 6.56 4.14
C VAL A 28 2.23 6.16 5.59
N VAL A 29 1.93 4.89 5.84
CA VAL A 29 1.71 4.38 7.20
C VAL A 29 2.98 4.50 8.05
N ALA A 30 4.14 4.11 7.50
CA ALA A 30 5.41 4.16 8.23
C ALA A 30 5.80 5.60 8.61
N LEU A 31 5.67 6.55 7.69
CA LEU A 31 5.96 7.97 7.94
C LEU A 31 4.96 8.58 8.92
N PHE A 32 3.69 8.20 8.83
CA PHE A 32 2.66 8.66 9.77
C PHE A 32 3.03 8.24 11.21
N PHE A 33 3.33 6.96 11.43
CA PHE A 33 3.68 6.49 12.76
C PHE A 33 5.04 6.99 13.21
N LEU A 34 6.02 7.13 12.32
CA LEU A 34 7.28 7.78 12.66
C LEU A 34 7.08 9.21 13.17
N ALA A 35 6.22 9.99 12.51
CA ALA A 35 5.88 11.34 12.95
C ALA A 35 5.14 11.32 14.29
N LEU A 36 4.12 10.48 14.44
CA LEU A 36 3.34 10.34 15.68
C LEU A 36 4.22 9.93 16.87
N ASP A 37 5.09 8.95 16.67
CA ASP A 37 6.02 8.43 17.66
C ASP A 37 7.05 9.50 18.06
N SER A 38 7.58 10.24 17.08
CA SER A 38 8.51 11.35 17.32
C SER A 38 7.85 12.47 18.12
N LEU A 39 6.59 12.79 17.83
CA LEU A 39 5.80 13.78 18.58
C LEU A 39 5.53 13.33 20.02
N ARG A 40 5.53 12.02 20.29
CA ARG A 40 5.37 11.43 21.63
C ARG A 40 6.69 11.27 22.39
N GLY A 41 7.83 11.51 21.74
CA GLY A 41 9.16 11.44 22.34
C GLY A 41 9.88 10.10 22.16
N ASP A 42 9.24 9.10 21.55
CA ASP A 42 9.79 7.76 21.36
C ASP A 42 9.76 7.37 19.86
N PRO A 43 10.65 7.92 19.01
CA PRO A 43 10.68 7.58 17.58
C PRO A 43 10.76 6.07 17.34
N LEU A 44 9.98 5.57 16.37
CA LEU A 44 9.90 4.14 16.00
C LEU A 44 9.31 3.22 17.09
N PHE A 45 8.64 3.77 18.10
CA PHE A 45 7.97 2.97 19.13
C PHE A 45 6.89 2.06 18.57
N THR A 46 6.03 2.55 17.67
CA THR A 46 4.95 1.77 17.08
C THR A 46 5.46 0.54 16.31
N PRO A 47 6.40 0.66 15.34
CA PRO A 47 6.93 -0.52 14.66
C PRO A 47 7.72 -1.44 15.60
N SER A 48 8.39 -0.91 16.62
CA SER A 48 9.05 -1.70 17.66
C SER A 48 8.04 -2.53 18.47
N LEU A 49 6.94 -1.92 18.91
CA LEU A 49 5.86 -2.56 19.65
C LEU A 49 5.23 -3.67 18.82
N LEU A 50 4.87 -3.37 17.57
CA LEU A 50 4.23 -4.35 16.69
C LEU A 50 5.16 -5.50 16.35
N GLY A 51 6.45 -5.25 16.09
CA GLY A 51 7.44 -6.32 15.92
C GLY A 51 7.58 -7.19 17.16
N SER A 52 7.67 -6.57 18.34
CA SER A 52 7.82 -7.28 19.62
C SER A 52 6.61 -8.17 19.92
N VAL A 53 5.40 -7.70 19.62
CA VAL A 53 4.16 -8.45 19.88
C VAL A 53 3.92 -9.52 18.81
N ILE A 54 3.99 -9.17 17.53
CA ILE A 54 3.62 -10.08 16.42
C ILE A 54 4.71 -11.12 16.15
N VAL A 55 5.98 -10.68 16.13
CA VAL A 55 7.12 -11.55 15.81
C VAL A 55 7.73 -12.13 17.08
N GLY A 56 7.89 -11.29 18.11
CA GLY A 56 8.50 -11.69 19.38
C GLY A 56 7.55 -12.39 20.35
N GLY A 57 6.23 -12.36 20.12
CA GLY A 57 5.24 -12.95 21.03
C GLY A 57 5.18 -12.27 22.41
N MET A 58 5.69 -11.03 22.53
CA MET A 58 5.72 -10.31 23.79
C MET A 58 4.33 -9.79 24.17
N ASP A 59 4.07 -9.70 25.47
CA ASP A 59 2.91 -8.96 25.97
C ASP A 59 3.06 -7.47 25.65
N ALA A 60 2.01 -6.84 25.12
CA ALA A 60 2.07 -5.46 24.68
C ALA A 60 2.41 -4.49 25.81
N GLN A 61 2.01 -4.75 27.07
CA GLN A 61 2.30 -3.88 28.22
C GLN A 61 3.75 -4.02 28.69
N SER A 62 4.40 -5.16 28.41
CA SER A 62 5.81 -5.39 28.75
C SER A 62 6.81 -4.61 27.90
N VAL A 63 6.38 -4.10 26.73
CA VAL A 63 7.24 -3.36 25.80
C VAL A 63 7.38 -1.90 26.24
N SER A 64 8.44 -1.56 26.97
CA SER A 64 8.67 -0.20 27.47
C SER A 64 9.73 0.59 26.70
N THR A 65 10.48 -0.06 25.81
CA THR A 65 11.63 0.54 25.12
C THR A 65 11.61 0.21 23.63
N VAL A 66 12.22 1.10 22.83
CA VAL A 66 12.38 0.90 21.39
C VAL A 66 13.45 -0.15 21.10
N ARG A 67 13.10 -1.12 20.27
CA ARG A 67 13.90 -2.27 19.88
C ARG A 67 14.11 -2.27 18.37
N LEU A 68 15.27 -1.80 17.91
CA LEU A 68 15.56 -1.64 16.48
C LEU A 68 15.58 -2.97 15.71
N ASP A 69 15.93 -4.06 16.36
CA ASP A 69 15.80 -5.42 15.82
C ASP A 69 14.33 -5.73 15.48
N MET A 70 13.40 -5.42 16.40
CA MET A 70 11.97 -5.63 16.19
C MET A 70 11.37 -4.65 15.17
N VAL A 71 11.87 -3.42 15.10
CA VAL A 71 11.52 -2.47 14.03
C VAL A 71 11.88 -3.06 12.66
N ALA A 72 13.06 -3.67 12.52
CA ALA A 72 13.48 -4.27 11.26
C ALA A 72 12.60 -5.47 10.87
N TYR A 73 12.34 -6.39 11.81
CA TYR A 73 11.43 -7.52 11.56
C TYR A 73 10.03 -7.07 11.18
N TYR A 74 9.47 -6.09 11.91
CA TYR A 74 8.16 -5.56 11.59
C TYR A 74 8.15 -4.86 10.24
N SER A 75 9.20 -4.12 9.88
CA SER A 75 9.30 -3.44 8.59
C SER A 75 9.26 -4.44 7.42
N ILE A 76 9.98 -5.56 7.53
CA ILE A 76 9.95 -6.64 6.52
C ILE A 76 8.53 -7.20 6.41
N LEU A 77 7.89 -7.52 7.54
CA LEU A 77 6.51 -8.03 7.56
C LEU A 77 5.53 -7.02 6.96
N HIS A 78 5.64 -5.75 7.35
CA HIS A 78 4.79 -4.64 6.90
C HIS A 78 4.85 -4.47 5.39
N PHE A 79 6.05 -4.30 4.82
CA PHE A 79 6.21 -4.18 3.36
C PHE A 79 5.84 -5.47 2.62
N GLY A 80 6.03 -6.64 3.24
CA GLY A 80 5.55 -7.91 2.71
C GLY A 80 4.03 -7.97 2.58
N VAL A 81 3.29 -7.59 3.64
CA VAL A 81 1.82 -7.52 3.63
C VAL A 81 1.33 -6.50 2.62
N PHE A 82 1.94 -5.32 2.57
CA PHE A 82 1.59 -4.29 1.59
C PHE A 82 1.85 -4.73 0.14
N GLY A 83 2.92 -5.50 -0.10
CA GLY A 83 3.19 -6.12 -1.41
C GLY A 83 2.11 -7.12 -1.82
N LEU A 84 1.70 -8.00 -0.90
CA LEU A 84 0.62 -8.96 -1.15
C LEU A 84 -0.72 -8.27 -1.40
N LEU A 85 -1.02 -7.21 -0.64
CA LEU A 85 -2.24 -6.42 -0.83
C LEU A 85 -2.23 -5.66 -2.15
N GLY A 86 -1.10 -5.04 -2.51
CA GLY A 86 -0.92 -4.38 -3.80
C GLY A 86 -1.13 -5.34 -4.96
N PHE A 87 -0.54 -6.53 -4.88
CA PHE A 87 -0.72 -7.59 -5.87
C PHE A 87 -2.18 -8.04 -5.99
N GLY A 88 -2.85 -8.33 -4.86
CA GLY A 88 -4.24 -8.74 -4.84
C GLY A 88 -5.18 -7.66 -5.41
N LEU A 89 -4.90 -6.40 -5.09
CA LEU A 89 -5.65 -5.26 -5.61
C LEU A 89 -5.43 -5.08 -7.12
N ALA A 90 -4.20 -5.21 -7.62
CA ALA A 90 -3.93 -5.15 -9.05
C ALA A 90 -4.67 -6.26 -9.83
N LEU A 91 -4.70 -7.48 -9.28
CA LEU A 91 -5.50 -8.59 -9.84
C LEU A 91 -7.01 -8.35 -9.77
N LEU A 92 -7.49 -7.63 -8.76
CA LEU A 92 -8.90 -7.27 -8.65
C LEU A 92 -9.24 -6.22 -9.70
N LEU A 93 -8.44 -5.16 -9.83
CA LEU A 93 -8.64 -4.09 -10.79
C LEU A 93 -8.58 -4.58 -12.25
N ASP A 94 -7.72 -5.56 -12.59
CA ASP A 94 -7.67 -6.17 -13.94
C ASP A 94 -8.98 -6.88 -14.31
N ARG A 95 -9.75 -7.37 -13.31
CA ARG A 95 -11.02 -8.08 -13.53
C ARG A 95 -12.25 -7.16 -13.56
N LEU A 96 -12.10 -5.88 -13.25
CA LEU A 96 -13.24 -4.96 -13.20
C LEU A 96 -13.38 -4.19 -14.52
N ASP A 97 -14.55 -4.33 -15.16
CA ASP A 97 -14.91 -3.58 -16.36
C ASP A 97 -15.52 -2.19 -16.03
N GLY A 98 -15.38 -1.23 -16.96
CA GLY A 98 -16.15 0.02 -16.96
C GLY A 98 -15.92 0.95 -15.75
N ALA A 99 -16.95 1.14 -14.91
CA ALA A 99 -17.03 2.19 -13.89
C ALA A 99 -15.98 2.08 -12.76
N ALA A 100 -15.47 0.89 -12.49
CA ALA A 100 -14.41 0.67 -11.50
C ALA A 100 -13.03 1.17 -11.95
N ARG A 101 -12.85 1.43 -13.26
CA ARG A 101 -11.66 2.10 -13.80
C ARG A 101 -11.66 3.60 -13.51
N LYS A 102 -12.78 4.17 -13.04
CA LYS A 102 -12.79 5.55 -12.55
C LYS A 102 -11.87 5.62 -11.35
N ALA A 103 -10.89 6.53 -11.41
CA ALA A 103 -9.89 6.68 -10.36
C ALA A 103 -10.50 6.83 -8.95
N SER A 104 -11.61 7.55 -8.83
CA SER A 104 -12.33 7.71 -7.57
C SER A 104 -12.85 6.40 -6.99
N VAL A 105 -13.36 5.49 -7.82
CA VAL A 105 -13.84 4.17 -7.39
C VAL A 105 -12.66 3.28 -7.01
N SER A 106 -11.60 3.25 -7.84
CA SER A 106 -10.40 2.48 -7.51
C SER A 106 -9.73 2.95 -6.22
N GLY A 107 -9.61 4.27 -6.01
CA GLY A 107 -9.04 4.84 -4.78
C GLY A 107 -9.88 4.56 -3.54
N PHE A 108 -11.22 4.63 -3.66
CA PHE A 108 -12.12 4.24 -2.58
C PHE A 108 -11.97 2.76 -2.23
N LEU A 109 -11.88 1.87 -3.23
CA LEU A 109 -11.63 0.44 -3.01
C LEU A 109 -10.28 0.20 -2.33
N CYS A 110 -9.22 0.89 -2.74
CA CYS A 110 -7.92 0.84 -2.06
C CYS A 110 -8.07 1.23 -0.58
N ALA A 111 -8.70 2.37 -0.31
CA ALA A 111 -8.90 2.87 1.05
C ALA A 111 -9.68 1.86 1.90
N LEU A 112 -10.76 1.31 1.35
CA LEU A 112 -11.58 0.31 2.05
C LEU A 112 -10.79 -0.96 2.36
N VAL A 113 -10.02 -1.48 1.39
CA VAL A 113 -9.20 -2.69 1.57
C VAL A 113 -8.11 -2.46 2.60
N ILE A 114 -7.40 -1.33 2.53
CA ILE A 114 -6.36 -0.98 3.50
C ILE A 114 -6.96 -0.82 4.90
N GLU A 115 -8.11 -0.16 5.02
CA GLU A 115 -8.79 0.02 6.30
C GLU A 115 -9.22 -1.32 6.90
N VAL A 116 -9.91 -2.15 6.12
CA VAL A 116 -10.45 -3.44 6.60
C VAL A 116 -9.31 -4.41 6.91
N VAL A 117 -8.35 -4.58 6.00
CA VAL A 117 -7.27 -5.56 6.20
C VAL A 117 -6.24 -5.05 7.19
N GLY A 118 -5.86 -3.77 7.12
CA GLY A 118 -4.90 -3.16 8.03
C GLY A 118 -5.45 -3.10 9.46
N SER A 119 -6.54 -2.37 9.67
CA SER A 119 -7.12 -2.18 11.00
C SER A 119 -7.73 -3.49 11.54
N GLY A 120 -8.48 -4.21 10.70
CA GLY A 120 -9.12 -5.48 11.09
C GLY A 120 -8.10 -6.60 11.32
N GLY A 121 -7.08 -6.72 10.47
CA GLY A 121 -6.00 -7.70 10.66
C GLY A 121 -5.21 -7.42 11.94
N LEU A 122 -4.92 -6.14 12.24
CA LEU A 122 -4.21 -5.77 13.46
C LEU A 122 -5.05 -6.01 14.72
N LEU A 123 -6.36 -5.74 14.66
CA LEU A 123 -7.28 -6.08 15.76
C LEU A 123 -7.42 -7.58 15.97
N LEU A 124 -7.32 -8.39 14.92
CA LEU A 124 -7.38 -9.84 15.00
C LEU A 124 -6.09 -10.43 15.59
N ILE A 125 -4.93 -9.92 15.16
CA ILE A 125 -3.61 -10.51 15.48
C ILE A 125 -3.02 -9.91 16.76
N ALA A 126 -3.16 -8.60 16.95
CA ALA A 126 -2.48 -7.86 18.02
C ALA A 126 -3.40 -6.81 18.69
N PRO A 127 -4.58 -7.19 19.20
CA PRO A 127 -5.55 -6.25 19.78
C PRO A 127 -4.97 -5.43 20.94
N ALA A 128 -4.11 -6.04 21.78
CA ALA A 128 -3.46 -5.34 22.89
C ALA A 128 -2.48 -4.26 22.41
N ALA A 129 -1.79 -4.50 21.28
CA ALA A 129 -0.94 -3.48 20.67
C ALA A 129 -1.76 -2.32 20.11
N VAL A 130 -2.89 -2.62 19.44
CA VAL A 130 -3.85 -1.59 19.00
C VAL A 130 -4.37 -0.77 20.18
N GLY A 131 -4.66 -1.42 21.32
CA GLY A 131 -5.04 -0.73 22.56
C GLY A 131 -3.99 0.27 23.05
N ARG A 132 -2.70 -0.05 22.92
CA ARG A 132 -1.60 0.87 23.30
C ARG A 132 -1.35 1.98 22.28
N ILE A 133 -1.44 1.67 20.99
CA ILE A 133 -1.25 2.64 19.90
C ILE A 133 -2.41 3.65 19.89
N GLY A 134 -3.62 3.14 20.12
CA GLY A 134 -4.90 3.82 19.99
C GLY A 134 -5.53 3.54 18.61
N LEU A 135 -6.71 2.91 18.60
CA LEU A 135 -7.43 2.56 17.38
C LEU A 135 -7.63 3.76 16.45
N GLY A 136 -7.98 4.93 16.99
CA GLY A 136 -8.18 6.14 16.18
C GLY A 136 -6.95 6.54 15.34
N TRP A 137 -5.74 6.30 15.84
CA TRP A 137 -4.50 6.57 15.10
C TRP A 137 -4.26 5.56 13.98
N VAL A 138 -4.61 4.28 14.20
CA VAL A 138 -4.55 3.23 13.18
C VAL A 138 -5.53 3.54 12.05
N LEU A 139 -6.78 3.85 12.40
CA LEU A 139 -7.81 4.23 11.42
C LEU A 139 -7.38 5.46 10.62
N LEU A 140 -6.81 6.48 11.27
CA LEU A 140 -6.35 7.69 10.59
C LEU A 140 -5.18 7.42 9.64
N ALA A 141 -4.19 6.62 10.05
CA ALA A 141 -3.06 6.24 9.21
C ALA A 141 -3.53 5.50 7.95
N ASN A 142 -4.47 4.56 8.12
CA ASN A 142 -5.03 3.77 7.02
C ASN A 142 -5.89 4.63 6.08
N ALA A 143 -6.74 5.52 6.62
CA ALA A 143 -7.51 6.47 5.84
C ALA A 143 -6.63 7.40 4.99
N LEU A 144 -5.55 7.94 5.57
CA LEU A 144 -4.58 8.78 4.85
C LEU A 144 -3.86 7.99 3.74
N THR A 145 -3.54 6.73 4.01
CA THR A 145 -2.92 5.82 3.04
C THR A 145 -3.86 5.56 1.86
N GLY A 146 -5.11 5.24 2.14
CA GLY A 146 -6.16 5.07 1.13
C GLY A 146 -6.35 6.32 0.27
N ALA A 147 -6.39 7.50 0.90
CA ALA A 147 -6.50 8.78 0.20
C ALA A 147 -5.27 9.06 -0.69
N ALA A 148 -4.06 8.81 -0.20
CA ALA A 148 -2.82 9.00 -0.94
C ALA A 148 -2.75 8.08 -2.18
N MET A 149 -3.09 6.80 -2.01
CA MET A 149 -3.15 5.85 -3.11
C MET A 149 -4.24 6.22 -4.13
N GLY A 150 -5.41 6.65 -3.66
CA GLY A 150 -6.49 7.10 -4.53
C GLY A 150 -6.13 8.35 -5.36
N LEU A 151 -5.46 9.32 -4.74
CA LEU A 151 -4.98 10.51 -5.44
C LEU A 151 -3.89 10.17 -6.47
N PHE A 152 -2.97 9.26 -6.12
CA PHE A 152 -1.95 8.78 -7.05
C PHE A 152 -2.57 8.12 -8.28
N LEU A 153 -3.53 7.21 -8.09
CA LEU A 153 -4.24 6.57 -9.19
C LEU A 153 -5.01 7.57 -10.05
N ALA A 154 -5.62 8.59 -9.44
CA ALA A 154 -6.30 9.66 -10.19
C ALA A 154 -5.37 10.44 -11.11
N ARG A 155 -4.18 10.79 -10.63
CA ARG A 155 -3.17 11.51 -11.41
C ARG A 155 -2.54 10.64 -12.50
N ALA A 156 -2.28 9.37 -12.20
CA ALA A 156 -1.69 8.43 -13.15
C ALA A 156 -2.61 8.11 -14.34
N HIS A 157 -3.93 8.23 -14.17
CA HIS A 157 -4.93 7.92 -15.19
C HIS A 157 -5.52 9.17 -15.89
N GLU A 158 -4.90 10.34 -15.76
CA GLU A 158 -5.34 11.51 -16.53
C GLU A 158 -5.19 11.28 -18.05
N PRO A 159 -6.22 11.56 -18.87
CA PRO A 159 -6.23 11.26 -20.31
C PRO A 159 -5.19 12.01 -21.15
N GLY A 160 -4.47 12.99 -20.60
CA GLY A 160 -3.47 13.80 -21.31
C GLY A 160 -2.15 13.07 -21.63
N THR A 161 -1.79 12.04 -20.88
CA THR A 161 -0.47 11.38 -21.02
C THR A 161 -0.41 10.42 -22.21
N ARG A 162 -1.55 9.83 -22.61
CA ARG A 162 -1.64 8.93 -23.78
C ARG A 162 -1.77 9.65 -25.13
N ALA A 163 -2.03 10.96 -25.13
CA ALA A 163 -2.15 11.75 -26.36
C ALA A 163 -0.78 12.03 -27.00
N VAL A 164 0.29 12.08 -26.21
CA VAL A 164 1.65 12.36 -26.68
C VAL A 164 2.32 11.11 -27.29
N GLU A 165 2.07 9.93 -26.71
CA GLU A 165 2.69 8.68 -27.19
C GLU A 165 2.06 8.16 -28.49
N ASN A 166 0.76 8.40 -28.72
CA ASN A 166 0.09 8.09 -29.98
C ASN A 166 0.32 9.13 -31.09
N GLN A 167 1.08 10.20 -30.83
CA GLN A 167 1.36 11.26 -31.80
C GLN A 167 2.77 11.20 -32.40
N VAL A 168 3.63 10.25 -32.00
CA VAL A 168 4.90 10.05 -32.71
C VAL A 168 4.58 9.44 -34.07
N PRO A 169 4.69 10.20 -35.18
CA PRO A 169 4.37 9.66 -36.49
C PRO A 169 5.43 8.61 -36.82
N VAL A 170 5.01 7.40 -37.17
CA VAL A 170 5.85 6.50 -37.95
C VAL A 170 6.06 7.20 -39.29
N THR A 171 7.15 7.98 -39.39
CA THR A 171 7.59 8.55 -40.66
C THR A 171 7.90 7.39 -41.58
N GLY A 172 7.05 7.23 -42.59
CA GLY A 172 7.06 6.11 -43.52
C GLY A 172 8.38 6.01 -44.27
N GLY A 173 9.11 4.92 -44.05
CA GLY A 173 10.15 4.44 -44.95
C GLY A 173 9.50 3.76 -46.16
N GLY A 174 9.02 4.56 -47.11
CA GLY A 174 8.61 4.11 -48.43
C GLY A 174 9.82 3.78 -49.31
N ARG A 175 9.74 2.62 -49.97
CA ARG A 175 10.66 2.07 -50.95
C ARG A 175 11.14 3.07 -52.03
N VAL A 176 12.41 2.94 -52.39
CA VAL A 176 12.90 2.92 -53.78
C VAL A 176 13.89 1.78 -53.91
#